data_AF-A0A955I6L7-F1
#
_entry.id   AF-A0A955I6L7-F1
#
_cell.length_a   1.000
_cell.length_b   1.000
_cell.length_c   1.000
_cell.angle_alpha   90.00
_cell.angle_beta   90.00
_cell.angle_gamma   90.00
#
_symmetry.space_group_name_H-M   'P 1'
#
loop_
_entity.id
_entity.type
_entity.pdbx_description
1 polymer ?
#
loop_
_entity_poly.entity_id
_entity_poly.type
_entity_poly.pdbx_seq_one_letter_code
_entity_poly.pdbx_strand_id
1 'polypeptide(L)'
;MEQQSPEQPFPLRVAKEIILDGKIYIPRTWIERGVYYGLPVGLVVMYAIPSLRSELHGGLGTIAELLLLLVLLIKPAAVLVPKVGLFRTLLSLRRPMGIAVFYFAAVHVLIYAALLNTSIWKLLSLSLQAVGPLWYGAVALLVLLVLFSISNKIATKRLKRWWKRIQRLAYLALPLVLVHAALVENEGIALAIVGTIGFIALKSVEWYSARSRKRAARA
;
A
#
# COMPACT_ATOMS: atom_id res chain seq x y z
N MET A 1 5.44 17.66 49.44
CA MET A 1 5.10 18.61 48.36
C MET A 1 5.81 18.13 47.11
N GLU A 2 5.09 17.45 46.24
CA GLU A 2 5.63 16.87 45.01
C GLU A 2 5.83 18.01 44.00
N GLN A 3 7.09 18.36 43.72
CA GLN A 3 7.43 19.40 42.76
C GLN A 3 7.05 18.92 41.36
N GLN A 4 5.91 19.38 40.85
CA GLN A 4 5.56 19.25 39.44
C GLN A 4 6.62 19.97 38.60
N SER A 5 7.38 19.20 37.84
CA SER A 5 8.31 19.71 36.84
C SER A 5 7.54 20.61 35.85
N PRO A 6 8.07 21.80 35.49
CA PRO A 6 7.34 22.76 34.66
C PRO A 6 6.94 22.14 33.33
N GLU A 7 5.64 22.18 33.00
CA GLU A 7 5.12 21.72 31.72
C GLU A 7 5.81 22.48 30.58
N GLN A 8 6.60 21.75 29.80
CA GLN A 8 7.34 22.29 28.68
C GLN A 8 6.35 22.69 27.56
N PRO A 9 6.58 23.80 26.85
CA PRO A 9 5.76 24.21 25.70
C PRO A 9 5.64 23.07 24.68
N PHE A 10 4.43 22.86 24.15
CA PHE A 10 4.12 21.83 23.15
C PHE A 10 5.19 21.64 22.04
N PRO A 11 5.72 22.70 21.38
CA PRO A 11 6.75 22.53 20.34
C PRO A 11 8.07 21.98 20.88
N LEU A 12 8.49 22.37 22.08
CA LEU A 12 9.75 21.89 22.69
C LEU A 12 9.64 20.43 23.15
N ARG A 13 8.45 20.00 23.58
CA ARG A 13 8.19 18.60 23.95
C ARG A 13 8.23 17.68 22.73
N VAL A 14 7.64 18.11 21.62
CA VAL A 14 7.68 17.39 20.34
C VAL A 14 9.10 17.31 19.79
N ALA A 15 9.88 18.40 19.87
CA ALA A 15 11.27 18.42 19.42
C ALA A 15 12.17 17.44 20.20
N LYS A 16 11.98 17.31 21.52
CA LYS A 16 12.70 16.32 22.35
C LYS A 16 12.27 14.88 22.09
N GLU A 17 10.99 14.63 21.75
CA GLU A 17 10.55 13.28 21.33
C GLU A 17 11.13 12.87 19.96
N ILE A 18 11.38 13.84 19.08
CA ILE A 18 11.94 13.61 17.74
C ILE A 18 13.47 13.44 17.80
N ILE A 19 14.15 14.12 18.73
CA ILE A 19 15.62 14.05 18.89
C ILE A 19 15.92 13.39 20.25
N LEU A 20 15.95 12.05 20.26
CA LEU A 20 16.46 11.27 21.38
C LEU A 20 17.93 10.92 21.09
N ASP A 21 18.85 11.36 21.95
CA ASP A 21 20.29 11.07 21.88
C ASP A 21 20.94 11.35 20.50
N GLY A 22 20.58 12.48 19.87
CA GLY A 22 21.12 12.88 18.57
C GLY A 22 20.65 12.02 17.38
N LYS A 23 19.71 11.09 17.59
CA LYS A 23 19.09 10.27 16.54
C LYS A 23 17.66 10.76 16.30
N ILE A 24 17.33 10.98 15.03
CA ILE A 24 15.97 11.37 14.61
C ILE A 24 15.06 10.14 14.75
N TYR A 25 14.16 10.16 15.72
CA TYR A 25 13.11 9.17 15.88
C TYR A 25 11.83 9.67 15.22
N ILE A 26 11.43 9.06 14.10
CA ILE A 26 10.14 9.38 13.46
C ILE A 26 9.06 8.52 14.12
N PRO A 27 8.14 9.11 14.91
CA PRO A 27 7.11 8.33 15.57
C PRO A 27 6.20 7.72 14.51
N ARG A 28 5.80 6.46 14.70
CA ARG A 28 4.88 5.76 13.79
C ARG A 28 3.61 6.57 13.49
N THR A 29 3.11 7.30 14.49
CA THR A 29 1.90 8.15 14.37
C THR A 29 2.08 9.28 13.36
N TRP A 30 3.31 9.78 13.17
CA TRP A 30 3.62 10.80 12.16
C TRP A 30 3.61 10.20 10.76
N ILE A 31 4.18 9.02 10.57
CA ILE A 31 4.11 8.29 9.30
C ILE A 31 2.66 8.00 8.94
N GLU A 32 1.87 7.51 9.89
CA GLU A 32 0.44 7.27 9.68
C GLU A 32 -0.26 8.58 9.29
N ARG A 33 -0.14 9.65 10.08
CA ARG A 33 -0.78 10.95 9.76
C ARG A 33 -0.32 11.52 8.42
N GLY A 34 0.96 11.42 8.10
CA GLY A 34 1.53 11.83 6.82
C GLY A 34 0.87 11.08 5.67
N VAL A 35 0.71 9.76 5.79
CA VAL A 35 0.01 8.96 4.77
C VAL A 35 -1.49 9.25 4.72
N TYR A 36 -2.17 9.42 5.86
CA TYR A 36 -3.62 9.64 5.88
C TYR A 36 -4.02 11.03 5.39
N TYR A 37 -3.23 12.05 5.69
CA TYR A 37 -3.60 13.45 5.45
C TYR A 37 -2.63 14.16 4.50
N GLY A 38 -1.33 14.04 4.72
CA GLY A 38 -0.32 14.72 3.91
C GLY A 38 -0.26 14.21 2.47
N LEU A 39 -0.25 12.89 2.29
CA LEU A 39 -0.15 12.27 0.96
C LEU A 39 -1.35 12.61 0.06
N PRO A 40 -2.62 12.48 0.50
CA PRO A 40 -3.76 12.93 -0.30
C PRO A 40 -3.69 14.39 -0.70
N VAL A 41 -3.30 15.28 0.23
CA VAL A 41 -3.16 16.71 -0.07
C VAL A 41 -2.09 16.93 -1.13
N GLY A 42 -0.92 16.31 -0.99
CA GLY A 42 0.15 16.39 -1.99
C GLY A 42 -0.29 15.88 -3.37
N LEU A 43 -1.02 14.76 -3.41
CA LEU A 43 -1.55 14.20 -4.66
C LEU A 43 -2.65 15.08 -5.29
N VAL A 44 -3.46 15.77 -4.49
CA VAL A 44 -4.46 16.74 -4.99
C VAL A 44 -3.78 17.97 -5.58
N VAL A 45 -2.76 18.52 -4.90
CA VAL A 45 -1.98 19.65 -5.43
C VAL A 45 -1.29 19.23 -6.74
N MET A 46 -0.67 18.06 -6.76
CA MET A 46 -0.04 17.50 -7.96
C MET A 46 -1.05 17.31 -9.10
N TYR A 47 -2.24 16.78 -8.81
CA TYR A 47 -3.33 16.64 -9.78
C TYR A 47 -3.84 17.98 -10.33
N ALA A 48 -3.79 19.05 -9.54
CA ALA A 48 -4.26 20.38 -9.98
C ALA A 48 -3.33 21.02 -11.02
N ILE A 49 -2.08 20.59 -11.11
CA ILE A 49 -1.05 21.17 -11.99
C ILE A 49 -0.94 20.34 -13.28
N PRO A 50 -1.33 20.87 -14.46
CA PRO A 50 -1.40 20.10 -15.70
C PRO A 50 -0.06 19.48 -16.15
N SER A 51 1.05 20.19 -16.01
CA SER A 51 2.39 19.67 -16.39
C SER A 51 2.76 18.43 -15.58
N LEU A 52 2.56 18.48 -14.26
CA LEU A 52 2.80 17.34 -13.38
C LEU A 52 1.88 16.16 -13.72
N ARG A 53 0.61 16.41 -14.08
CA ARG A 53 -0.31 15.34 -14.50
C ARG A 53 0.22 14.56 -15.68
N SER A 54 0.68 15.23 -16.74
CA SER A 54 1.20 14.56 -17.93
C SER A 54 2.51 13.84 -17.67
N GLU A 55 3.42 14.44 -16.90
CA GLU A 55 4.76 13.89 -16.65
C GLU A 55 4.74 12.69 -15.72
N LEU A 56 3.91 12.72 -14.67
CA LEU A 56 3.95 11.72 -13.59
C LEU A 56 2.94 10.59 -13.76
N HIS A 57 2.07 10.63 -14.77
CA HIS A 57 0.96 9.68 -14.93
C HIS A 57 1.41 8.21 -14.84
N GLY A 58 2.41 7.82 -15.66
CA GLY A 58 2.94 6.45 -15.68
C GLY A 58 3.62 6.08 -14.35
N GLY A 59 4.48 6.96 -13.84
CA GLY A 59 5.21 6.73 -12.59
C GLY A 59 4.29 6.50 -11.37
N LEU A 60 3.13 7.14 -11.31
CA LEU A 60 2.15 6.90 -10.24
C LEU A 60 1.55 5.48 -10.29
N GLY A 61 1.34 4.94 -11.49
CA GLY A 61 0.92 3.56 -11.69
C GLY A 61 1.98 2.58 -11.19
N THR A 62 3.23 2.77 -11.62
CA THR A 62 4.38 1.96 -11.20
C THR A 62 4.61 2.03 -9.67
N ILE A 63 4.49 3.21 -9.06
CA ILE A 63 4.60 3.37 -7.60
C ILE A 63 3.51 2.57 -6.89
N ALA A 64 2.26 2.62 -7.35
CA ALA A 64 1.17 1.85 -6.77
C ALA A 64 1.42 0.34 -6.86
N GLU A 65 1.88 -0.14 -8.01
CA GLU A 65 2.23 -1.55 -8.25
C GLU A 65 3.36 -2.03 -7.34
N LEU A 66 4.48 -1.32 -7.32
CA LEU A 66 5.65 -1.65 -6.51
C LEU A 66 5.31 -1.64 -5.01
N LEU A 67 4.49 -0.68 -4.58
CA LEU A 67 4.07 -0.60 -3.19
C LEU A 67 3.11 -1.74 -2.83
N LEU A 68 2.23 -2.16 -3.73
CA LEU A 68 1.35 -3.33 -3.54
C LEU A 68 2.16 -4.63 -3.43
N LEU A 69 3.10 -4.84 -4.34
CA LEU A 69 4.07 -5.95 -4.31
C LEU A 69 4.79 -5.96 -2.96
N LEU A 70 5.40 -4.84 -2.58
CA LEU A 70 6.13 -4.70 -1.32
C LEU A 70 5.24 -5.08 -0.12
N VAL A 71 4.04 -4.52 -0.01
CA VAL A 71 3.11 -4.80 1.10
C VAL A 71 2.82 -6.29 1.27
N LEU A 72 2.64 -7.01 0.15
CA LEU A 72 2.37 -8.44 0.15
C LEU A 72 3.61 -9.28 0.49
N LEU A 73 4.79 -8.83 0.09
CA LEU A 73 6.08 -9.50 0.32
C LEU A 73 6.65 -9.31 1.73
N ILE A 74 6.26 -8.26 2.48
CA ILE A 74 6.76 -8.03 3.85
C ILE A 74 6.55 -9.27 4.75
N LYS A 75 5.47 -10.06 4.55
CA LYS A 75 5.14 -11.18 5.45
C LYS A 75 6.04 -12.38 5.24
N PRO A 76 6.09 -12.94 4.03
CA PRO A 76 6.97 -14.07 3.80
C PRO A 76 8.42 -13.67 4.10
N ALA A 77 8.86 -12.47 3.72
CA ALA A 77 10.21 -12.00 4.03
C ALA A 77 10.49 -11.95 5.54
N ALA A 78 9.57 -11.42 6.35
CA ALA A 78 9.71 -11.38 7.81
C ALA A 78 9.81 -12.78 8.46
N VAL A 79 9.22 -13.80 7.84
CA VAL A 79 9.27 -15.19 8.33
C VAL A 79 10.62 -15.85 8.09
N LEU A 80 11.35 -15.44 7.04
CA LEU A 80 12.67 -15.98 6.69
C LEU A 80 13.79 -15.42 7.56
N VAL A 81 13.67 -14.15 7.95
CA VAL A 81 14.69 -13.43 8.73
C VAL A 81 14.09 -12.79 9.99
N PRO A 82 13.55 -13.60 10.92
CA PRO A 82 12.79 -13.10 12.07
C PRO A 82 13.61 -12.26 13.05
N LYS A 83 14.95 -12.37 13.02
CA LYS A 83 15.87 -11.62 13.89
C LYS A 83 16.08 -10.16 13.43
N VAL A 84 15.65 -9.80 12.23
CA VAL A 84 15.88 -8.48 11.65
C VAL A 84 14.76 -7.53 12.08
N GLY A 85 15.08 -6.55 12.93
CA GLY A 85 14.12 -5.58 13.50
C GLY A 85 13.36 -4.76 12.45
N LEU A 86 13.95 -4.52 11.28
CA LEU A 86 13.33 -3.79 10.16
C LEU A 86 11.98 -4.39 9.74
N PHE A 87 11.87 -5.73 9.68
CA PHE A 87 10.62 -6.37 9.26
C PHE A 87 9.50 -6.17 10.27
N ARG A 88 9.81 -6.03 11.56
CA ARG A 88 8.82 -5.69 12.60
C ARG A 88 8.25 -4.29 12.36
N THR A 89 9.11 -3.35 12.01
CA THR A 89 8.70 -1.99 11.64
C THR A 89 7.86 -2.00 10.37
N LEU A 90 8.31 -2.66 9.30
CA LEU A 90 7.55 -2.78 8.03
C LEU A 90 6.21 -3.48 8.20
N LEU A 91 6.15 -4.53 9.02
CA LEU A 91 4.91 -5.23 9.41
C LEU A 91 3.90 -4.26 10.04
N SER A 92 4.39 -3.32 10.87
CA SER A 92 3.55 -2.32 11.54
C SER A 92 2.99 -1.25 10.59
N LEU A 93 3.70 -1.00 9.48
CA LEU A 93 3.38 0.00 8.46
C LEU A 93 2.55 -0.52 7.28
N ARG A 94 2.19 -1.81 7.26
CA ARG A 94 1.40 -2.39 6.15
C ARG A 94 0.10 -1.67 5.87
N ARG A 95 -0.60 -1.25 6.92
CA ARG A 95 -1.90 -0.59 6.78
C ARG A 95 -1.76 0.80 6.14
N PRO A 96 -0.88 1.71 6.62
CA PRO A 96 -0.64 2.95 5.91
C PRO A 96 -0.10 2.71 4.50
N MET A 97 0.84 1.77 4.30
CA MET A 97 1.33 1.47 2.94
C MET A 97 0.22 1.00 2.00
N GLY A 98 -0.69 0.12 2.45
CA GLY A 98 -1.83 -0.32 1.65
C GLY A 98 -2.84 0.80 1.34
N ILE A 99 -2.95 1.79 2.22
CA ILE A 99 -3.73 3.02 1.96
C ILE A 99 -3.04 3.88 0.89
N ALA A 100 -1.73 4.04 0.99
CA ALA A 100 -0.96 4.75 -0.02
C ALA A 100 -1.06 4.08 -1.41
N VAL A 101 -1.06 2.74 -1.49
CA VAL A 101 -1.32 2.01 -2.75
C VAL A 101 -2.62 2.49 -3.40
N PHE A 102 -3.70 2.56 -2.63
CA PHE A 102 -4.98 3.02 -3.15
C PHE A 102 -4.93 4.48 -3.60
N TYR A 103 -4.29 5.38 -2.84
CA TYR A 103 -4.18 6.78 -3.22
C TYR A 103 -3.41 6.98 -4.53
N PHE A 104 -2.27 6.32 -4.70
CA PHE A 104 -1.52 6.37 -5.95
C PHE A 104 -2.33 5.80 -7.12
N ALA A 105 -2.97 4.64 -6.94
CA ALA A 105 -3.81 4.03 -7.97
C ALA A 105 -5.01 4.91 -8.35
N ALA A 106 -5.69 5.51 -7.37
CA ALA A 106 -6.85 6.38 -7.61
C ALA A 106 -6.45 7.63 -8.38
N VAL A 107 -5.36 8.29 -7.99
CA VAL A 107 -4.88 9.49 -8.69
C VAL A 107 -4.37 9.14 -10.08
N HIS A 108 -3.69 8.00 -10.26
CA HIS A 108 -3.31 7.51 -11.60
C HIS A 108 -4.51 7.43 -12.55
N VAL A 109 -5.62 6.82 -12.11
CA VAL A 109 -6.84 6.71 -12.94
C VAL A 109 -7.56 8.05 -13.12
N LEU A 110 -7.57 8.92 -12.11
CA LEU A 110 -8.13 10.27 -12.24
C LEU A 110 -7.36 11.12 -13.25
N ILE A 111 -6.03 11.03 -13.25
CA ILE A 111 -5.18 11.68 -14.26
C ILE A 111 -5.50 11.13 -15.64
N TYR A 112 -5.60 9.80 -15.80
CA TYR A 112 -5.95 9.21 -17.09
C TYR A 112 -7.30 9.71 -17.61
N ALA A 113 -8.31 9.77 -16.74
CA ALA A 113 -9.62 10.31 -17.08
C ALA A 113 -9.53 11.80 -17.51
N ALA A 114 -8.75 12.60 -16.80
CA ALA A 114 -8.51 14.01 -17.14
C ALA A 114 -7.78 14.17 -18.47
N LEU A 115 -6.76 13.34 -18.77
CA LEU A 115 -6.03 13.34 -20.03
C LEU A 115 -6.94 12.99 -21.23
N LEU A 116 -7.89 12.07 -21.02
CA LEU A 116 -8.91 11.71 -22.01
C LEU A 116 -10.10 12.67 -22.03
N ASN A 117 -10.09 13.73 -21.22
CA ASN A 117 -11.20 14.67 -21.04
C ASN A 117 -12.56 13.97 -20.81
N THR A 118 -12.56 12.93 -19.97
CA THR A 118 -13.74 12.12 -19.65
C THR A 118 -13.99 12.03 -18.15
N SER A 119 -15.22 11.69 -17.74
CA SER A 119 -15.50 11.41 -16.34
C SER A 119 -14.97 10.05 -15.92
N ILE A 120 -14.59 9.91 -14.65
CA ILE A 120 -14.16 8.64 -14.05
C ILE A 120 -15.22 7.55 -14.21
N TRP A 121 -16.50 7.91 -14.09
CA TRP A 121 -17.62 6.98 -14.23
C TRP A 121 -17.74 6.44 -15.65
N LYS A 122 -17.61 7.32 -16.66
CA LYS A 122 -17.63 6.93 -18.07
C LYS A 122 -16.42 6.03 -18.38
N LEU A 123 -15.23 6.42 -17.93
CA LEU A 123 -14.01 5.62 -18.09
C LEU A 123 -14.20 4.21 -17.50
N LEU A 124 -14.60 4.10 -16.24
CA LEU A 124 -14.82 2.81 -15.59
C LEU A 124 -15.90 1.97 -16.29
N SER A 125 -16.98 2.60 -16.75
CA SER A 125 -18.04 1.88 -17.46
C SER A 125 -17.56 1.26 -18.76
N LEU A 126 -16.72 1.98 -19.52
CA LEU A 126 -16.16 1.49 -20.78
C LEU A 126 -15.11 0.41 -20.51
N SER A 127 -14.24 0.62 -19.53
CA SER A 127 -13.21 -0.33 -19.12
C SER A 127 -13.79 -1.68 -18.68
N LEU A 128 -15.01 -1.70 -18.14
CA LEU A 128 -15.66 -2.94 -17.68
C LEU A 128 -16.45 -3.68 -18.77
N GLN A 129 -16.75 -3.03 -19.91
CA GLN A 129 -17.55 -3.63 -20.99
C GLN A 129 -16.74 -4.53 -21.93
N ALA A 130 -15.45 -4.23 -22.12
CA ALA A 130 -14.57 -5.00 -22.98
C ALA A 130 -13.40 -5.57 -22.18
N VAL A 131 -13.15 -6.87 -22.31
CA VAL A 131 -11.99 -7.50 -21.66
C VAL A 131 -10.73 -7.07 -22.42
N GLY A 132 -9.97 -6.17 -21.80
CA GLY A 132 -8.71 -5.63 -22.32
C GLY A 132 -7.85 -5.09 -21.18
N PRO A 133 -6.75 -4.36 -21.48
CA PRO A 133 -5.82 -3.89 -20.46
C PRO A 133 -6.52 -3.06 -19.37
N LEU A 134 -7.43 -2.16 -19.76
CA LEU A 134 -8.19 -1.30 -18.83
C LEU A 134 -9.17 -2.07 -17.93
N TRP A 135 -9.65 -3.24 -18.37
CA TRP A 135 -10.54 -4.08 -17.57
C TRP A 135 -9.83 -4.56 -16.30
N TYR A 136 -8.61 -5.07 -16.43
CA TYR A 136 -7.80 -5.54 -15.31
C TYR A 136 -7.52 -4.40 -14.31
N GLY A 137 -7.16 -3.22 -14.83
CA GLY A 137 -6.95 -2.02 -14.01
C GLY A 137 -8.21 -1.58 -13.27
N ALA A 138 -9.37 -1.58 -13.94
CA ALA A 138 -10.65 -1.21 -13.32
C ALA A 138 -11.07 -2.18 -12.21
N VAL A 139 -10.96 -3.49 -12.44
CA VAL A 139 -11.28 -4.50 -11.41
C VAL A 139 -10.30 -4.42 -10.25
N ALA A 140 -9.00 -4.22 -10.52
CA ALA A 140 -8.00 -4.01 -9.47
C ALA A 140 -8.34 -2.78 -8.62
N LEU A 141 -8.70 -1.66 -9.25
CA LEU A 141 -9.10 -0.44 -8.55
C LEU A 141 -10.31 -0.67 -7.64
N LEU A 142 -11.33 -1.39 -8.11
CA LEU A 142 -12.51 -1.73 -7.30
C LEU A 142 -12.13 -2.60 -6.08
N VAL A 143 -11.25 -3.58 -6.26
CA VAL A 143 -10.74 -4.39 -5.15
C VAL A 143 -9.99 -3.51 -4.14
N LEU A 144 -9.08 -2.64 -4.63
CA LEU A 144 -8.32 -1.73 -3.78
C LEU A 144 -9.23 -0.74 -3.04
N LEU A 145 -10.29 -0.25 -3.69
CA LEU A 145 -11.29 0.62 -3.08
C LEU A 145 -11.98 -0.07 -1.90
N VAL A 146 -12.44 -1.31 -2.07
CA VAL A 146 -13.05 -2.09 -0.98
C VAL A 146 -12.06 -2.25 0.18
N LEU A 147 -10.80 -2.59 -0.11
CA LEU A 147 -9.75 -2.74 0.89
C LEU A 147 -9.45 -1.43 1.64
N PHE A 148 -9.39 -0.31 0.92
CA PHE A 148 -9.20 1.01 1.47
C PHE A 148 -10.36 1.41 2.40
N SER A 149 -11.61 1.23 1.95
CA SER A 149 -12.80 1.59 2.74
C SER A 149 -12.87 0.85 4.09
N ILE A 150 -12.36 -0.38 4.16
CA ILE A 150 -12.31 -1.17 5.41
C ILE A 150 -10.98 -1.04 6.18
N SER A 151 -10.07 -0.16 5.74
CA SER A 151 -8.78 0.10 6.37
C SER A 151 -8.86 1.17 7.46
N ASN A 152 -9.97 1.19 8.21
CA ASN A 152 -10.20 2.08 9.36
C ASN A 152 -10.39 1.28 10.68
N LYS A 153 -10.22 1.93 11.84
CA LYS A 153 -10.31 1.25 13.15
C LYS A 153 -11.72 0.70 13.43
N ILE A 154 -12.75 1.37 12.91
CA ILE A 154 -14.17 1.01 13.08
C ILE A 154 -14.45 -0.31 12.35
N ALA A 155 -14.03 -0.41 11.09
CA ALA A 155 -14.17 -1.59 10.25
C ALA A 155 -13.47 -2.82 10.87
N THR A 156 -12.24 -2.67 11.37
CA THR A 156 -11.54 -3.77 12.05
C THR A 156 -12.32 -4.29 13.27
N LYS A 157 -12.93 -3.39 14.06
CA LYS A 157 -13.75 -3.76 15.23
C LYS A 157 -15.08 -4.40 14.85
N ARG A 158 -15.76 -3.88 13.82
CA ARG A 158 -17.10 -4.36 13.39
C ARG A 158 -17.05 -5.68 12.63
N LEU A 159 -16.13 -5.81 11.65
CA LEU A 159 -16.08 -6.97 10.75
C LEU A 159 -15.40 -8.20 11.38
N LYS A 160 -14.59 -8.03 12.44
CA LYS A 160 -13.91 -9.12 13.17
C LYS A 160 -13.23 -10.12 12.21
N ARG A 161 -13.70 -11.37 12.16
CA ARG A 161 -13.14 -12.44 11.29
C ARG A 161 -13.27 -12.12 9.80
N TRP A 162 -14.33 -11.40 9.40
CA TRP A 162 -14.57 -11.02 8.00
C TRP A 162 -13.57 -9.96 7.52
N TRP A 163 -13.05 -9.12 8.41
CA TRP A 163 -12.04 -8.12 8.05
C TRP A 163 -10.83 -8.80 7.40
N LYS A 164 -10.30 -9.85 8.03
CA LYS A 164 -9.17 -10.63 7.45
C LYS A 164 -9.56 -11.31 6.15
N ARG A 165 -10.82 -11.77 5.99
CA ARG A 165 -11.28 -12.42 4.75
C ARG A 165 -11.29 -11.43 3.59
N ILE A 166 -11.82 -10.23 3.79
CA ILE A 166 -11.86 -9.18 2.77
C ILE A 166 -10.45 -8.69 2.47
N GLN A 167 -9.59 -8.52 3.49
CA GLN A 167 -8.19 -8.13 3.29
C GLN A 167 -7.38 -9.13 2.44
N ARG A 168 -7.83 -10.40 2.32
CA ARG A 168 -7.20 -11.37 1.40
C ARG A 168 -7.48 -11.08 -0.07
N LEU A 169 -8.45 -10.22 -0.40
CA LEU A 169 -8.64 -9.76 -1.78
C LEU A 169 -7.41 -9.02 -2.31
N ALA A 170 -6.49 -8.56 -1.46
CA ALA A 170 -5.20 -8.03 -1.91
C ALA A 170 -4.40 -9.05 -2.74
N TYR A 171 -4.56 -10.36 -2.49
CA TYR A 171 -3.96 -11.41 -3.31
C TYR A 171 -4.61 -11.56 -4.69
N LEU A 172 -5.85 -11.09 -4.84
CA LEU A 172 -6.50 -10.97 -6.14
C LEU A 172 -6.09 -9.66 -6.84
N ALA A 173 -5.94 -8.56 -6.10
CA ALA A 173 -5.52 -7.28 -6.66
C ALA A 173 -4.16 -7.37 -7.34
N LEU A 174 -3.19 -8.08 -6.73
CA LEU A 174 -1.84 -8.17 -7.28
C LEU A 174 -1.79 -8.70 -8.72
N PRO A 175 -2.28 -9.92 -9.04
CA PRO A 175 -2.22 -10.42 -10.42
C PRO A 175 -3.01 -9.53 -11.39
N LEU A 176 -4.11 -8.90 -10.97
CA LEU A 176 -4.84 -7.96 -11.82
C LEU A 176 -3.97 -6.74 -12.18
N VAL A 177 -3.22 -6.18 -11.22
CA VAL A 177 -2.30 -5.06 -11.46
C VAL A 177 -1.14 -5.48 -12.36
N LEU A 178 -0.53 -6.65 -12.10
CA LEU A 178 0.61 -7.14 -12.92
C LEU A 178 0.18 -7.38 -14.37
N VAL A 179 -0.99 -7.98 -14.59
CA VAL A 179 -1.54 -8.18 -15.95
C VAL A 179 -1.88 -6.85 -16.60
N HIS A 180 -2.49 -5.92 -15.87
CA HIS A 180 -2.75 -4.57 -16.39
C HIS A 180 -1.46 -3.90 -16.86
N ALA A 181 -0.42 -3.85 -16.02
CA ALA A 181 0.86 -3.23 -16.36
C ALA A 181 1.52 -3.92 -17.56
N ALA A 182 1.58 -5.25 -17.58
CA ALA A 182 2.17 -6.02 -18.68
C ALA A 182 1.46 -5.83 -20.03
N LEU A 183 0.17 -5.50 -20.02
CA LEU A 183 -0.61 -5.26 -21.23
C LEU A 183 -0.59 -3.80 -21.70
N VAL A 184 -0.22 -2.85 -20.84
CA VAL A 184 -0.18 -1.42 -21.17
C VAL A 184 1.25 -0.96 -21.49
N GLU A 185 2.24 -1.44 -20.74
CA GLU A 185 3.64 -1.00 -20.83
C GLU A 185 4.58 -2.18 -21.04
N ASN A 186 5.54 -2.05 -21.96
CA ASN A 186 6.52 -3.12 -22.22
C ASN A 186 7.37 -3.46 -20.98
N GLU A 187 7.74 -2.44 -20.18
CA GLU A 187 8.48 -2.63 -18.93
C GLU A 187 7.64 -3.35 -17.85
N GLY A 188 6.31 -3.25 -17.94
CA GLY A 188 5.37 -3.94 -17.05
C GLY A 188 5.49 -5.46 -17.14
N ILE A 189 5.94 -6.02 -18.27
CA ILE A 189 6.15 -7.46 -18.43
C ILE A 189 7.25 -7.95 -17.49
N ALA A 190 8.38 -7.24 -17.43
CA ALA A 190 9.50 -7.62 -16.59
C ALA A 190 9.09 -7.60 -15.11
N LEU A 191 8.39 -6.55 -14.69
CA LEU A 191 7.90 -6.43 -13.32
C LEU A 191 6.84 -7.48 -12.98
N ALA A 192 5.95 -7.80 -13.92
CA ALA A 192 4.97 -8.88 -13.77
C ALA A 192 5.64 -10.25 -13.58
N ILE A 193 6.65 -10.58 -14.38
CA ILE A 193 7.39 -11.84 -14.26
C ILE A 193 8.13 -11.91 -12.94
N VAL A 194 8.97 -10.91 -12.63
CA VAL A 194 9.77 -10.88 -11.40
C VAL A 194 8.87 -10.85 -10.16
N GLY A 195 7.83 -10.02 -10.19
CA GLY A 195 6.84 -9.91 -9.11
C GLY A 195 6.11 -11.22 -8.87
N THR A 196 5.66 -11.89 -9.93
CA THR A 196 4.97 -13.19 -9.83
C THR A 196 5.89 -14.28 -9.29
N ILE A 197 7.09 -14.43 -9.85
CA ILE A 197 8.08 -15.42 -9.41
C ILE A 197 8.47 -15.17 -7.96
N GLY A 198 8.83 -13.93 -7.62
CA GLY A 198 9.21 -13.53 -6.27
C GLY A 198 8.10 -13.79 -5.26
N PHE A 199 6.85 -13.47 -5.62
CA PHE A 199 5.68 -13.74 -4.78
C PHE A 199 5.46 -15.24 -4.55
N ILE A 200 5.49 -16.06 -5.61
CA ILE A 200 5.29 -17.51 -5.51
C ILE A 200 6.43 -18.16 -4.70
N ALA A 201 7.68 -17.80 -4.97
CA ALA A 201 8.84 -18.33 -4.28
C ALA A 201 8.76 -18.03 -2.77
N LEU A 202 8.59 -16.75 -2.41
CA LEU A 202 8.53 -16.32 -1.01
C LEU A 202 7.32 -16.93 -0.28
N LYS A 203 6.18 -17.07 -0.94
CA LYS A 203 5.00 -17.75 -0.35
C LYS A 203 5.21 -19.24 -0.14
N SER A 204 5.89 -19.90 -1.07
CA SER A 204 6.24 -21.31 -0.93
C SER A 204 7.14 -21.51 0.28
N VAL A 205 8.18 -20.68 0.44
CA VAL A 205 9.08 -20.78 1.60
C VAL A 205 8.37 -20.42 2.93
N GLU A 206 7.48 -19.42 2.95
CA GLU A 206 6.62 -19.12 4.12
C GLU A 206 5.81 -20.36 4.53
N TRP A 207 5.21 -21.06 3.56
CA TRP A 207 4.42 -22.27 3.80
C TRP A 207 5.27 -23.43 4.33
N TYR A 208 6.42 -23.72 3.70
CA TYR A 208 7.33 -24.78 4.14
C TYR A 208 7.86 -24.52 5.56
N SER A 209 8.34 -23.30 5.83
CA SER A 209 8.87 -22.92 7.16
C SER A 209 7.81 -22.91 8.26
N ALA A 210 6.56 -22.57 7.95
CA ALA A 210 5.45 -22.66 8.89
C ALA A 210 5.10 -24.12 9.21
N ARG A 211 5.17 -25.01 8.21
CA ARG A 211 4.89 -26.44 8.37
C ARG A 211 5.98 -27.16 9.17
N SER A 212 7.26 -26.86 8.94
CA SER A 212 8.38 -27.45 9.68
C SER A 212 8.34 -27.09 11.17
N ARG A 213 8.11 -25.81 11.51
CA ARG A 213 7.96 -25.36 12.92
C ARG A 213 6.81 -26.05 13.65
N LYS A 214 5.66 -26.23 12.99
CA LYS A 214 4.51 -26.93 13.57
C LYS A 214 4.77 -28.43 13.80
N ARG A 215 5.59 -29.06 12.97
CA ARG A 215 6.00 -30.45 13.15
C ARG A 215 6.98 -30.59 14.31
N ALA A 216 7.98 -29.71 14.39
CA ALA A 216 8.95 -29.68 15.49
C ALA A 216 8.30 -29.39 16.86
N ALA A 217 7.24 -28.58 16.92
CA ALA A 217 6.52 -28.30 18.17
C ALA A 217 5.54 -29.41 18.60
N ARG A 218 5.37 -30.47 17.80
CA ARG A 218 4.51 -31.63 18.08
C ARG A 218 5.30 -32.93 18.33
N ALA A 219 6.60 -32.90 18.07
CA ALA A 219 7.55 -33.96 18.40
C ALA A 219 8.14 -33.67 19.78
#